data_AF-A0A925D5I4-F1
#
_entry.id   AF-A0A925D5I4-F1
#
_cell.length_a   1.000
_cell.length_b   1.000
_cell.length_c   1.000
_cell.angle_alpha   90.00
_cell.angle_beta   90.00
_cell.angle_gamma   90.00
#
_symmetry.space_group_name_H-M   'P 1'
#
loop_
_entity.id
_entity.type
_entity.pdbx_description
1 polymer ?
#
loop_
_entity_poly.entity_id
_entity_poly.type
_entity_poly.pdbx_seq_one_letter_code
_entity_poly.pdbx_strand_id
1 'polypeptide(L)'
;MAEKLQTAPLVGIIMGSKSDWETMQAAADVLTQFGVPHECRIVSAHRTPDWMCQYAKEAEGRGLAVIIAGAGGAAHLPGMVAAQTVLPVLGVPVQSKALSGLDSLLSIVQMPGGIPVGTLAIGQAGAKNSALLAIRILATSRPDLRQKLHAFQADQAEQVMNAELPQGKAGGMAAKSTKRHKDVGEDS
;
A
#
# COMPACT_ATOMS: atom_id res chain seq x y z
N MET A 1 28.57 -25.88 10.15
CA MET A 1 27.21 -25.29 10.14
C MET A 1 27.30 -23.99 9.37
N ALA A 2 26.64 -23.89 8.21
CA ALA A 2 26.71 -22.67 7.42
C ALA A 2 25.90 -21.57 8.12
N GLU A 3 26.58 -20.51 8.57
CA GLU A 3 25.90 -19.26 8.91
C GLU A 3 25.08 -18.84 7.70
N LYS A 4 23.75 -18.75 7.87
CA LYS A 4 22.92 -18.02 6.92
C LYS A 4 23.43 -16.57 6.94
N LEU A 5 24.17 -16.16 5.92
CA LEU A 5 24.41 -14.74 5.67
C LEU A 5 23.03 -14.08 5.58
N GLN A 6 22.63 -13.40 6.65
CA GLN A 6 21.44 -12.55 6.62
C GLN A 6 21.76 -11.43 5.64
N THR A 7 21.10 -11.45 4.49
CA THR A 7 21.21 -10.37 3.52
C THR A 7 20.67 -9.11 4.18
N ALA A 8 21.52 -8.08 4.26
CA ALA A 8 21.14 -6.80 4.83
C ALA A 8 19.90 -6.25 4.09
N PRO A 9 18.90 -5.72 4.80
CA PRO A 9 17.68 -5.24 4.16
C PRO A 9 18.01 -4.07 3.23
N LEU A 10 17.34 -4.03 2.07
CA LEU A 10 17.39 -2.91 1.13
C LEU A 10 16.19 -1.98 1.29
N VAL A 11 15.07 -2.51 1.80
CA VAL A 11 13.83 -1.76 2.01
C VAL A 11 13.39 -1.88 3.47
N GLY A 12 13.10 -0.74 4.10
CA GLY A 12 12.49 -0.71 5.43
C GLY A 12 10.99 -0.47 5.32
N ILE A 13 10.16 -1.40 5.78
CA ILE A 13 8.71 -1.19 5.93
C ILE A 13 8.44 -0.82 7.39
N ILE A 14 7.95 0.39 7.61
CA ILE A 14 7.60 0.89 8.95
C ILE A 14 6.13 1.29 9.03
N MET A 15 5.56 1.15 10.21
CA MET A 15 4.17 1.52 10.47
C MET A 15 3.94 1.99 11.90
N GLY A 16 2.95 2.86 12.09
CA GLY A 16 2.70 3.50 13.38
C GLY A 16 2.19 2.55 14.46
N SER A 17 1.55 1.45 14.10
CA SER A 17 0.87 0.52 15.00
C SER A 17 0.80 -0.90 14.45
N LYS A 18 0.52 -1.88 15.33
CA LYS A 18 0.25 -3.26 14.90
C LYS A 18 -1.00 -3.38 14.00
N SER A 19 -2.01 -2.54 14.19
CA SER A 19 -3.24 -2.56 13.37
C SER A 19 -2.97 -2.14 11.92
N ASP A 20 -1.93 -1.36 11.66
CA ASP A 20 -1.55 -0.99 10.29
C ASP A 20 -1.00 -2.19 9.48
N TRP A 21 -0.57 -3.27 10.17
CA TRP A 21 0.02 -4.45 9.53
C TRP A 21 -0.91 -5.11 8.51
N GLU A 22 -2.22 -5.12 8.76
CA GLU A 22 -3.21 -5.67 7.82
C GLU A 22 -3.13 -5.00 6.44
N THR A 23 -2.82 -3.71 6.40
CA THR A 23 -2.56 -2.97 5.16
C THR A 23 -1.12 -3.19 4.68
N MET A 24 -0.15 -3.02 5.57
CA MET A 24 1.28 -2.93 5.20
C MET A 24 1.91 -4.27 4.83
N GLN A 25 1.34 -5.40 5.27
CA GLN A 25 1.82 -6.73 4.88
C GLN A 25 1.82 -6.93 3.36
N ALA A 26 0.90 -6.26 2.65
CA ALA A 26 0.83 -6.34 1.20
C ALA A 26 2.08 -5.75 0.50
N ALA A 27 2.81 -4.84 1.16
CA ALA A 27 4.12 -4.40 0.69
C ALA A 27 5.19 -5.48 0.91
N ALA A 28 5.21 -6.12 2.08
CA ALA A 28 6.16 -7.18 2.43
C ALA A 28 6.00 -8.40 1.50
N ASP A 29 4.77 -8.78 1.19
CA ASP A 29 4.46 -9.89 0.28
C ASP A 29 5.05 -9.65 -1.12
N VAL A 30 4.89 -8.44 -1.65
CA VAL A 30 5.44 -8.05 -2.97
C VAL A 30 6.97 -8.04 -2.94
N LEU A 31 7.60 -7.48 -1.90
CA LEU A 31 9.06 -7.51 -1.78
C LEU A 31 9.59 -8.95 -1.67
N THR A 32 8.89 -9.82 -0.94
CA THR A 32 9.20 -11.25 -0.84
C THR A 32 9.10 -11.93 -2.20
N GLN A 33 8.03 -11.68 -2.96
CA GLN A 33 7.83 -12.22 -4.31
C GLN A 33 8.98 -11.87 -5.25
N PHE A 34 9.51 -10.64 -5.15
CA PHE A 34 10.65 -10.20 -5.96
C PHE A 34 12.02 -10.63 -5.40
N GLY A 35 12.06 -11.21 -4.20
CA GLY A 35 13.28 -11.59 -3.51
C GLY A 35 14.11 -10.38 -3.05
N VAL A 36 13.46 -9.26 -2.73
CA VAL A 36 14.11 -8.06 -2.20
C VAL A 36 14.23 -8.18 -0.68
N PRO A 37 15.45 -8.18 -0.10
CA PRO A 37 15.65 -8.18 1.34
C PRO A 37 15.01 -6.95 1.97
N HIS A 38 14.21 -7.16 3.01
CA HIS A 38 13.50 -6.08 3.69
C HIS A 38 13.28 -6.38 5.17
N GLU A 39 13.04 -5.34 5.94
CA GLU A 39 12.64 -5.43 7.35
C GLU A 39 11.25 -4.82 7.56
N CYS A 40 10.51 -5.32 8.54
CA CYS A 40 9.23 -4.75 8.97
C CYS A 40 9.32 -4.33 10.44
N ARG A 41 8.99 -3.07 10.76
CA ARG A 41 9.05 -2.56 12.15
C ARG A 41 7.84 -1.70 12.51
N ILE A 42 7.45 -1.72 13.78
CA ILE A 42 6.53 -0.74 14.35
C ILE A 42 7.35 0.47 14.81
N VAL A 43 7.08 1.63 14.22
CA VAL A 43 7.75 2.91 14.50
C VAL A 43 6.67 3.98 14.58
N SER A 44 6.38 4.49 15.77
CA SER A 44 5.27 5.41 15.99
C SER A 44 5.77 6.84 16.10
N ALA A 45 5.45 7.68 15.12
CA ALA A 45 5.84 9.09 15.14
C ALA A 45 5.34 9.84 16.37
N HIS A 46 4.16 9.50 16.88
CA HIS A 46 3.56 10.20 18.03
C HIS A 46 3.92 9.59 19.39
N ARG A 47 4.21 8.28 19.45
CA ARG A 47 4.44 7.56 20.72
C ARG A 47 5.90 7.26 20.99
N THR A 48 6.72 7.16 19.93
CA THR A 48 8.15 6.88 20.01
C THR A 48 8.94 7.80 19.05
N PRO A 49 8.80 9.14 19.16
CA PRO A 49 9.40 10.10 18.23
C PRO A 49 10.93 10.01 18.15
N ASP A 50 11.61 9.81 19.29
CA ASP A 50 13.07 9.70 19.32
C ASP A 50 13.55 8.44 18.58
N TRP A 51 12.85 7.32 18.79
CA TRP A 51 13.13 6.08 18.07
C TRP A 51 12.88 6.23 16.57
N MET A 52 11.79 6.90 16.17
CA MET A 52 11.51 7.18 14.76
C MET A 52 12.64 8.02 14.14
N CYS A 53 13.10 9.05 14.84
CA CYS A 53 14.22 9.90 14.41
C CYS A 53 15.51 9.08 14.26
N GLN A 54 15.83 8.25 15.26
CA GLN A 54 16.98 7.37 15.23
C GLN A 54 16.91 6.39 14.05
N TYR A 55 15.78 5.71 13.87
CA TYR A 55 15.56 4.77 12.77
C TYR A 55 15.84 5.40 11.40
N ALA A 56 15.34 6.62 11.18
CA ALA A 56 15.49 7.35 9.92
C ALA A 56 16.94 7.80 9.67
N LYS A 57 17.61 8.34 10.68
CA LYS A 57 19.01 8.79 10.59
C LYS A 57 19.98 7.64 10.33
N GLU A 58 19.75 6.49 10.95
CA GLU A 58 20.62 5.32 10.81
C GLU A 58 20.32 4.50 9.54
N ALA A 59 19.18 4.74 8.87
CA ALA A 59 18.69 3.90 7.77
C ALA A 59 19.73 3.73 6.63
N GLU A 60 20.32 4.82 6.16
CA GLU A 60 21.32 4.81 5.09
C GLU A 60 22.58 4.04 5.50
N GLY A 61 23.10 4.30 6.71
CA GLY A 61 24.27 3.61 7.25
C GLY A 61 24.06 2.10 7.46
N ARG A 62 22.81 1.65 7.61
CA ARG A 62 22.43 0.23 7.67
C ARG A 62 22.26 -0.42 6.30
N GLY A 63 22.38 0.34 5.21
CA GLY A 63 22.26 -0.16 3.83
C GLY A 63 20.84 -0.13 3.26
N LEU A 64 19.88 0.49 3.94
CA LEU A 64 18.56 0.73 3.35
C LEU A 64 18.69 1.69 2.17
N ALA A 65 17.94 1.41 1.11
CA ALA A 65 17.89 2.23 -0.10
C ALA A 65 16.52 2.92 -0.26
N VAL A 66 15.45 2.37 0.32
CA VAL A 66 14.10 2.94 0.28
C VAL A 66 13.40 2.66 1.62
N ILE A 67 12.62 3.61 2.12
CA ILE A 67 11.72 3.40 3.26
C ILE A 67 10.27 3.48 2.79
N ILE A 68 9.46 2.50 3.16
CA ILE A 68 8.01 2.48 2.98
C ILE A 68 7.38 2.73 4.36
N ALA A 69 6.62 3.80 4.51
CA ALA A 69 6.02 4.22 5.77
C ALA A 69 4.49 4.27 5.69
N GLY A 70 3.82 3.49 6.53
CA GLY A 70 2.35 3.45 6.65
C GLY A 70 1.82 4.14 7.91
N ALA A 71 0.82 5.00 7.75
CA ALA A 71 0.12 5.61 8.89
C ALA A 71 -1.32 6.04 8.52
N GLY A 72 -2.20 6.08 9.53
CA GLY A 72 -3.60 6.49 9.39
C GLY A 72 -3.98 7.71 10.22
N GLY A 73 -5.04 8.43 9.83
CA GLY A 73 -5.53 9.63 10.52
C GLY A 73 -4.60 10.82 10.31
N ALA A 74 -4.13 11.44 11.39
CA ALA A 74 -3.05 12.44 11.36
C ALA A 74 -1.69 11.76 11.08
N ALA A 75 -1.51 11.31 9.85
CA ALA A 75 -0.51 10.33 9.45
C ALA A 75 0.91 10.92 9.26
N HIS A 76 1.54 11.35 10.35
CA HIS A 76 2.82 12.08 10.29
C HIS A 76 4.07 11.21 10.05
N LEU A 77 3.98 9.88 10.19
CA LEU A 77 5.15 9.00 10.12
C LEU A 77 5.97 9.17 8.82
N PRO A 78 5.37 9.17 7.61
CA PRO A 78 6.16 9.27 6.38
C PRO A 78 6.89 10.61 6.26
N GLY A 79 6.20 11.73 6.52
CA GLY A 79 6.78 13.07 6.42
C GLY A 79 7.89 13.31 7.45
N MET A 80 7.70 12.86 8.69
CA MET A 80 8.72 13.02 9.74
C MET A 80 9.94 12.13 9.52
N VAL A 81 9.78 10.95 8.92
CA VAL A 81 10.91 10.10 8.53
C VAL A 81 11.67 10.72 7.36
N ALA A 82 10.97 11.24 6.35
CA ALA A 82 11.58 11.96 5.23
C ALA A 82 12.37 13.20 5.69
N ALA A 83 11.93 13.87 6.76
CA ALA A 83 12.64 15.00 7.33
C ALA A 83 13.97 14.62 8.03
N GLN A 84 14.22 13.33 8.26
CA GLN A 84 15.37 12.84 9.04
C GLN A 84 16.31 11.92 8.23
N THR A 85 16.05 11.73 6.93
CA THR A 85 16.86 10.88 6.06
C THR A 85 16.96 11.46 4.65
N VAL A 86 18.04 11.14 3.95
CA VAL A 86 18.21 11.47 2.52
C VAL A 86 17.64 10.39 1.61
N LEU A 87 17.27 9.23 2.17
CA LEU A 87 16.69 8.13 1.40
C LEU A 87 15.28 8.47 0.89
N PRO A 88 14.87 7.94 -0.27
CA PRO A 88 13.49 7.99 -0.72
C PRO A 88 12.53 7.40 0.32
N VAL A 89 11.52 8.18 0.70
CA VAL A 89 10.42 7.74 1.57
C VAL A 89 9.13 7.65 0.76
N LEU A 90 8.52 6.47 0.80
CA LEU A 90 7.26 6.15 0.15
C LEU A 90 6.14 6.07 1.19
N GLY A 91 5.13 6.94 1.07
CA GLY A 91 4.04 7.05 2.03
C GLY A 91 2.82 6.22 1.63
N VAL A 92 2.32 5.40 2.55
CA VAL A 92 1.08 4.62 2.38
C VAL A 92 0.01 5.17 3.34
N PRO A 93 -1.01 5.87 2.82
CA PRO A 93 -2.15 6.30 3.63
C PRO A 93 -2.97 5.09 4.08
N VAL A 94 -2.96 4.77 5.38
CA VAL A 94 -3.81 3.71 5.93
C VAL A 94 -5.23 4.23 6.09
N GLN A 95 -6.22 3.40 5.76
CA GLN A 95 -7.62 3.81 5.80
C GLN A 95 -8.07 4.10 7.23
N SER A 96 -8.44 5.35 7.51
CA SER A 96 -9.07 5.74 8.77
C SER A 96 -10.52 5.26 8.84
N LYS A 97 -11.07 5.05 10.04
CA LYS A 97 -12.48 4.69 10.21
C LYS A 97 -13.47 5.79 9.81
N ALA A 98 -13.18 7.05 10.14
CA ALA A 98 -14.14 8.15 9.98
C ALA A 98 -14.14 8.78 8.59
N LEU A 99 -12.94 8.97 8.00
CA LEU A 99 -12.76 9.70 6.75
C LEU A 99 -12.22 8.81 5.61
N SER A 100 -12.31 7.49 5.78
CA SER A 100 -11.87 6.50 4.79
C SER A 100 -10.45 6.73 4.26
N GLY A 101 -9.56 7.34 5.06
CA GLY A 101 -8.17 7.60 4.71
C GLY A 101 -7.92 8.88 3.93
N LEU A 102 -8.92 9.75 3.72
CA LEU A 102 -8.70 11.08 3.15
C LEU A 102 -7.81 11.94 4.06
N ASP A 103 -8.04 11.87 5.37
CA ASP A 103 -7.19 12.46 6.41
C ASP A 103 -5.76 11.92 6.35
N SER A 104 -5.60 10.61 6.24
CA SER A 104 -4.29 9.97 6.06
C SER A 104 -3.61 10.46 4.79
N LEU A 105 -4.35 10.52 3.67
CA LEU A 105 -3.82 10.91 2.37
C LEU A 105 -3.29 12.34 2.42
N LEU A 106 -4.12 13.30 2.86
CA LEU A 106 -3.73 14.70 2.92
C LEU A 106 -2.61 14.96 3.93
N SER A 107 -2.57 14.23 5.03
CA SER A 107 -1.47 14.31 6.02
C SER A 107 -0.13 13.84 5.46
N ILE A 108 -0.12 13.02 4.41
CA ILE A 108 1.10 12.45 3.82
C ILE A 108 1.49 13.18 2.53
N VAL A 109 0.55 13.43 1.62
CA VAL A 109 0.86 13.94 0.26
C VAL A 109 1.13 15.44 0.21
N GLN A 110 0.57 16.23 1.13
CA GLN A 110 0.66 17.68 1.11
C GLN A 110 1.93 18.22 1.79
N MET A 111 3.05 17.53 1.66
CA MET A 111 4.33 18.02 2.15
C MET A 111 4.68 19.36 1.47
N PRO A 112 5.03 20.42 2.22
CA PRO A 112 5.57 21.64 1.63
C PRO A 112 6.85 21.37 0.83
N GLY A 113 7.21 22.28 -0.07
CA GLY A 113 8.44 22.18 -0.85
C GLY A 113 9.68 22.06 0.04
N GLY A 114 10.53 21.07 -0.25
CA GLY A 114 11.80 20.82 0.45
C GLY A 114 11.95 19.38 0.96
N ILE A 115 10.91 18.80 1.54
CA ILE A 115 10.95 17.45 2.13
C ILE A 115 9.89 16.56 1.43
N PRO A 116 10.25 15.83 0.36
CA PRO A 116 9.29 15.08 -0.42
C PRO A 116 8.90 13.74 0.22
N VAL A 117 7.66 13.31 -0.02
CA VAL A 117 7.20 11.93 0.22
C VAL A 117 6.53 11.43 -1.06
N GLY A 118 6.97 10.27 -1.56
CA GLY A 118 6.31 9.60 -2.68
C GLY A 118 5.05 8.89 -2.19
N THR A 119 3.89 9.55 -2.26
CA THR A 119 2.64 9.02 -1.70
C THR A 119 1.89 8.12 -2.67
N LEU A 120 1.35 7.00 -2.17
CA LEU A 120 0.59 6.03 -2.95
C LEU A 120 -0.91 6.10 -2.61
N ALA A 121 -1.71 5.27 -3.29
CA ALA A 121 -3.13 5.12 -3.01
C ALA A 121 -3.42 4.76 -1.54
N ILE A 122 -4.64 5.01 -1.08
CA ILE A 122 -5.07 4.61 0.27
C ILE A 122 -5.14 3.06 0.38
N GLY A 123 -4.73 2.52 1.51
CA GLY A 123 -4.94 1.12 1.89
C GLY A 123 -4.01 0.11 1.20
N GLN A 124 -4.47 -1.13 1.07
CA GLN A 124 -3.66 -2.26 0.58
C GLN A 124 -3.12 -2.06 -0.84
N ALA A 125 -3.89 -1.41 -1.72
CA ALA A 125 -3.41 -1.07 -3.06
C ALA A 125 -2.19 -0.13 -3.00
N GLY A 126 -2.21 0.82 -2.08
CA GLY A 126 -1.08 1.68 -1.75
C GLY A 126 0.14 0.93 -1.28
N ALA A 127 -0.05 0.01 -0.33
CA ALA A 127 1.03 -0.83 0.19
C ALA A 127 1.68 -1.67 -0.92
N LYS A 128 0.90 -2.38 -1.74
CA LYS A 128 1.42 -3.14 -2.89
C LYS A 128 2.20 -2.25 -3.86
N ASN A 129 1.63 -1.11 -4.22
CA ASN A 129 2.26 -0.19 -5.17
C ASN A 129 3.50 0.50 -4.59
N SER A 130 3.57 0.71 -3.27
CA SER A 130 4.77 1.25 -2.63
C SER A 130 5.95 0.28 -2.74
N ALA A 131 5.71 -1.02 -2.59
CA ALA A 131 6.72 -2.04 -2.82
C ALA A 131 7.13 -2.12 -4.30
N LEU A 132 6.18 -2.10 -5.24
CA LEU A 132 6.49 -2.06 -6.68
C LEU A 132 7.30 -0.80 -7.06
N LEU A 133 6.98 0.36 -6.47
CA LEU A 133 7.73 1.59 -6.69
C LEU A 133 9.14 1.50 -6.08
N ALA A 134 9.29 0.94 -4.88
CA ALA A 134 10.60 0.67 -4.29
C ALA A 134 11.44 -0.26 -5.18
N ILE A 135 10.85 -1.33 -5.74
CA ILE A 135 11.53 -2.23 -6.67
C ILE A 135 11.94 -1.49 -7.95
N ARG A 136 11.09 -0.62 -8.50
CA ARG A 136 11.41 0.22 -9.66
C ARG A 136 12.58 1.18 -9.38
N ILE A 137 12.63 1.78 -8.19
CA ILE A 137 13.77 2.61 -7.74
C ILE A 137 15.05 1.77 -7.70
N LEU A 138 15.01 0.59 -7.08
CA LEU A 138 16.16 -0.31 -7.00
C LEU A 138 16.61 -0.81 -8.40
N ALA A 139 15.67 -1.07 -9.31
CA ALA A 139 15.93 -1.57 -10.66
C ALA A 139 16.63 -0.56 -11.59
N THR A 140 16.75 0.71 -11.18
CA THR A 140 17.56 1.71 -11.90
C THR A 140 19.03 1.29 -11.98
N SER A 141 19.55 0.64 -10.92
CA SER A 141 20.93 0.15 -10.83
C SER A 141 21.06 -1.38 -10.75
N ARG A 142 19.93 -2.10 -10.70
CA ARG A 142 19.89 -3.57 -10.55
C ARG A 142 19.18 -4.24 -11.74
N PRO A 143 19.93 -4.70 -12.77
CA PRO A 143 19.35 -5.29 -13.98
C PRO A 143 18.48 -6.53 -13.74
N ASP A 144 18.79 -7.32 -12.72
CA ASP A 144 18.01 -8.51 -12.33
C ASP A 144 16.59 -8.13 -11.88
N LEU A 145 16.45 -7.07 -11.06
CA LEU A 145 15.13 -6.56 -10.66
C LEU A 145 14.38 -5.96 -11.84
N ARG A 146 15.08 -5.33 -12.79
CA ARG A 146 14.48 -4.81 -14.02
C ARG A 146 13.89 -5.93 -14.87
N GLN A 147 14.60 -7.04 -15.03
CA GLN A 147 14.09 -8.22 -15.74
C GLN A 147 12.86 -8.81 -15.04
N LYS A 148 12.89 -8.96 -13.71
CA LYS A 148 11.72 -9.41 -12.92
C LYS A 148 10.51 -8.49 -13.10
N LEU A 149 10.71 -7.17 -13.16
CA LEU A 149 9.65 -6.20 -13.42
C LEU A 149 9.04 -6.34 -14.83
N HIS A 150 9.86 -6.65 -15.85
CA HIS A 150 9.35 -6.92 -17.20
C HIS A 150 8.49 -8.18 -17.21
N ALA A 151 8.94 -9.28 -16.59
CA ALA A 151 8.16 -10.50 -16.47
C ALA A 151 6.84 -10.24 -15.72
N PHE A 152 6.90 -9.57 -14.56
CA PHE A 152 5.71 -9.22 -13.79
C PHE A 152 4.69 -8.42 -14.62
N GLN A 153 5.13 -7.44 -15.42
CA GLN A 153 4.20 -6.68 -16.27
C GLN A 153 3.56 -7.53 -17.37
N ALA A 154 4.32 -8.46 -17.97
CA ALA A 154 3.79 -9.41 -18.94
C ALA A 154 2.75 -10.33 -18.31
N ASP A 155 3.06 -10.90 -17.14
CA ASP A 155 2.16 -11.80 -16.39
C ASP A 155 0.86 -11.08 -16.02
N GLN A 156 0.92 -9.83 -15.57
CA GLN A 156 -0.26 -9.02 -15.27
C GLN A 156 -1.14 -8.79 -16.51
N ALA A 157 -0.53 -8.56 -17.68
CA ALA A 157 -1.26 -8.39 -18.92
C ALA A 157 -1.92 -9.71 -19.36
N GLU A 158 -1.20 -10.82 -19.26
CA GLU A 158 -1.72 -12.16 -19.57
C GLU A 158 -2.90 -12.53 -18.67
N GLN A 159 -2.81 -12.28 -17.36
CA GLN A 159 -3.91 -12.52 -16.43
C GLN A 159 -5.19 -11.78 -16.82
N VAL A 160 -5.07 -10.53 -17.29
CA VAL A 160 -6.23 -9.74 -17.73
C VAL A 160 -6.79 -10.29 -19.05
N MET A 161 -5.93 -10.65 -20.01
CA MET A 161 -6.38 -11.20 -21.29
C MET A 161 -7.07 -12.57 -21.13
N ASN A 162 -6.66 -13.36 -20.15
CA ASN A 162 -7.20 -14.69 -19.85
C ASN A 162 -8.35 -14.67 -18.83
N ALA A 163 -8.72 -13.50 -18.31
CA ALA A 163 -9.79 -13.39 -17.32
C ALA A 163 -11.16 -13.57 -17.97
N GLU A 164 -11.90 -14.59 -17.54
CA GLU A 164 -13.30 -14.80 -17.93
C GLU A 164 -14.25 -14.23 -16.87
N LEU A 165 -15.31 -13.54 -17.32
CA LEU A 165 -16.39 -13.12 -16.43
C LEU A 165 -17.34 -14.31 -16.18
N PRO A 166 -17.88 -14.47 -14.96
CA PRO A 166 -18.91 -15.47 -14.72
C PRO A 166 -20.12 -15.24 -15.65
N GLN A 167 -20.50 -16.24 -16.44
CA GLN A 167 -21.73 -16.18 -17.24
C GLN A 167 -22.94 -16.35 -16.31
N GLY A 168 -23.59 -15.24 -15.96
CA GLY A 168 -24.87 -15.26 -15.25
C GLY A 168 -26.02 -15.59 -16.22
N LYS A 169 -26.87 -16.56 -15.85
CA LYS A 169 -28.16 -16.80 -16.52
C LYS A 169 -28.91 -15.47 -16.65
N ALA A 170 -29.16 -15.01 -17.87
CA ALA A 170 -29.99 -13.85 -18.14
C ALA A 170 -31.30 -13.99 -17.34
N GLY A 171 -31.54 -13.04 -16.43
CA GLY A 171 -32.73 -13.03 -15.58
C GLY A 171 -33.99 -13.00 -16.44
N GLY A 172 -34.79 -14.07 -16.34
CA GLY A 172 -36.14 -14.09 -16.85
C GLY A 172 -36.98 -13.06 -16.09
N MET A 173 -37.20 -11.89 -16.69
CA MET A 173 -38.32 -11.02 -16.34
C MET A 173 -39.60 -11.68 -16.84
N ALA A 174 -40.13 -12.62 -16.04
CA ALA A 174 -41.51 -13.04 -16.18
C ALA A 174 -42.41 -11.86 -15.75
N ALA A 175 -43.07 -11.24 -16.74
CA ALA A 175 -44.09 -10.24 -16.53
C ALA A 175 -45.22 -10.81 -15.65
N LYS A 176 -45.31 -10.36 -14.40
CA LYS A 176 -46.50 -10.58 -13.58
C LYS A 176 -47.62 -9.68 -14.11
N SER A 177 -48.50 -10.26 -14.92
CA SER A 177 -49.80 -9.69 -15.29
C SER A 177 -50.62 -9.41 -14.02
N THR A 178 -50.87 -8.14 -13.76
CA THR A 178 -51.76 -7.66 -12.70
C THR A 178 -53.22 -7.97 -13.05
N LYS A 179 -53.83 -8.95 -12.35
CA LYS A 179 -55.29 -9.02 -12.22
C LYS A 179 -55.76 -7.84 -11.39
N ARG A 180 -56.48 -6.88 -11.99
CA ARG A 180 -57.29 -5.91 -11.26
C ARG A 180 -58.58 -6.58 -10.81
N HIS A 181 -58.76 -6.67 -9.51
CA HIS A 181 -60.04 -6.89 -8.84
C HIS A 181 -60.29 -5.68 -7.96
N LYS A 182 -61.50 -5.11 -8.08
CA LYS A 182 -62.26 -4.24 -7.16
C LYS A 182 -63.39 -3.61 -8.00
N ASP A 183 -64.47 -4.35 -8.17
CA ASP A 183 -65.75 -4.18 -7.45
C ASP A 183 -65.79 -3.35 -6.16
N VAL A 184 -66.99 -2.81 -5.98
CA VAL A 184 -67.62 -2.02 -4.89
C VAL A 184 -67.35 -0.50 -4.99
N GLY A 185 -68.30 0.41 -5.19
CA GLY A 185 -69.76 0.36 -4.97
C GLY A 185 -70.16 1.33 -3.84
N GLU A 186 -71.24 2.08 -4.07
CA GLU A 186 -72.02 2.97 -3.17
C GLU A 186 -71.48 4.40 -2.95
N ASP A 187 -72.14 5.46 -3.42
CA ASP A 187 -73.50 6.04 -3.21
C ASP A 187 -73.60 7.00 -2.01
N SER A 188 -74.18 8.17 -2.34
CA SER A 188 -74.82 9.20 -1.49
C SER A 188 -73.96 10.09 -0.60
#